data_AF-A0A6B2XG87-F1
#
_entry.id   AF-A0A6B2XG87-F1
#
_cell.length_a   1.000
_cell.length_b   1.000
_cell.length_c   1.000
_cell.angle_alpha   90.00
_cell.angle_beta   90.00
_cell.angle_gamma   90.00
#
_symmetry.space_group_name_H-M   'P 1'
#
loop_
_entity.id
_entity.type
_entity.pdbx_description
1 polymer ?
#
loop_
_entity_poly.entity_id
_entity_poly.type
_entity_poly.pdbx_seq_one_letter_code
_entity_poly.pdbx_strand_id
1 'polypeptide(L)'
;MGFLGEVWQVRGGDGPVGEILIDDADFPWLSGRFTAGPGYESVRELFVRELALMEPLMTQDDEEGWRRWEAAYDEIERRVTLVAPGGPVPEFLLHIEGDRAWFRWNDEPFEGGAGA
;
A
#
# COMPACT_ATOMS: atom_id res chain seq x y z
N MET A 1 2.44 -11.20 -19.61
CA MET A 1 2.90 -11.70 -18.30
C MET A 1 1.94 -11.09 -17.29
N GLY A 2 0.97 -11.88 -16.84
CA GLY A 2 -0.13 -11.37 -16.03
C GLY A 2 0.18 -11.61 -14.56
N PHE A 3 0.11 -10.56 -13.75
CA PHE A 3 0.28 -10.64 -12.30
C PHE A 3 -0.86 -11.42 -11.60
N LEU A 4 -1.89 -11.79 -12.37
CA LEU A 4 -3.05 -12.57 -11.94
C LEU A 4 -2.63 -13.94 -11.39
N GLY A 5 -3.03 -14.21 -10.15
CA GLY A 5 -2.70 -15.43 -9.41
C GLY A 5 -1.38 -15.36 -8.64
N GLU A 6 -0.63 -14.26 -8.73
CA GLU A 6 0.56 -14.06 -7.91
C GLU A 6 0.18 -13.65 -6.48
N VAL A 7 0.96 -14.14 -5.52
CA VAL A 7 0.81 -13.81 -4.10
C VAL A 7 1.92 -12.86 -3.71
N TRP A 8 1.54 -11.66 -3.32
CA TRP A 8 2.44 -10.62 -2.81
C TRP A 8 2.34 -10.58 -1.30
N GLN A 9 3.47 -10.44 -0.62
CA GLN A 9 3.51 -10.47 0.84
C GLN A 9 3.70 -9.05 1.39
N VAL A 10 2.88 -8.69 2.36
CA VAL A 10 3.06 -7.49 3.18
C VAL A 10 3.79 -7.93 4.44
N ARG A 11 4.99 -7.39 4.66
CA ARG A 11 5.80 -7.69 5.83
C ARG A 11 5.96 -6.43 6.66
N GLY A 12 5.76 -6.52 7.97
CA GLY A 12 6.08 -5.45 8.90
C GLY A 12 7.40 -5.70 9.61
N GLY A 13 7.86 -4.71 10.38
CA GLY A 13 9.09 -4.83 11.18
C GLY A 13 9.10 -6.01 12.16
N ASP A 14 7.93 -6.40 12.68
CA ASP A 14 7.75 -7.49 13.65
C ASP A 14 7.36 -8.84 13.03
N GLY A 15 7.12 -8.91 11.71
CA GLY A 15 6.74 -10.17 11.05
C GLY A 15 5.75 -10.03 9.88
N PRO A 16 5.17 -11.13 9.40
CA PRO A 16 4.22 -11.10 8.28
C PRO A 16 2.93 -10.36 8.68
N VAL A 17 2.62 -9.29 7.95
CA VAL A 17 1.41 -8.49 8.11
C VAL A 17 0.26 -9.13 7.35
N GLY A 18 0.49 -9.64 6.15
CA GLY A 18 -0.54 -10.32 5.36
C GLY A 18 -0.07 -10.66 3.96
N GLU A 19 -0.98 -11.21 3.16
CA GLU A 19 -0.72 -11.66 1.80
C GLU A 19 -1.82 -11.14 0.87
N ILE A 20 -1.46 -10.73 -0.33
CA ILE A 20 -2.37 -10.23 -1.36
C ILE A 20 -2.32 -11.21 -2.52
N LEU A 21 -3.44 -11.90 -2.75
CA LEU A 21 -3.64 -12.72 -3.95
C LEU A 21 -4.22 -11.83 -5.05
N ILE A 22 -3.42 -11.53 -6.07
CA ILE A 22 -3.86 -10.69 -7.18
C ILE A 22 -4.88 -11.47 -8.01
N ASP A 23 -6.09 -10.96 -8.11
CA ASP A 23 -7.14 -11.52 -8.97
C ASP A 23 -7.56 -10.58 -10.09
N ASP A 24 -7.08 -9.32 -10.06
CA ASP A 24 -7.32 -8.31 -11.07
C ASP A 24 -6.09 -7.41 -11.28
N ALA A 25 -5.82 -7.04 -12.53
CA ALA A 25 -4.61 -6.35 -12.93
C ALA A 25 -4.89 -5.20 -13.90
N ASP A 26 -5.56 -4.16 -13.40
CA ASP A 26 -5.92 -2.95 -14.15
C ASP A 26 -4.78 -1.90 -14.13
N PHE A 27 -3.72 -2.15 -14.91
CA PHE A 27 -2.52 -1.31 -14.94
C PHE A 27 -2.86 0.20 -15.07
N PRO A 28 -2.32 1.09 -14.19
CA PRO A 28 -1.17 0.89 -13.30
C PRO A 28 -1.47 0.32 -11.90
N TRP A 29 -2.71 -0.08 -11.63
CA TRP A 29 -3.12 -0.64 -10.35
C TRP A 29 -3.30 -2.16 -10.44
N LEU A 30 -2.94 -2.87 -9.38
CA LEU A 30 -3.34 -4.26 -9.18
C LEU A 30 -4.34 -4.31 -8.04
N SER A 31 -5.29 -5.23 -8.13
CA SER A 31 -6.20 -5.50 -7.02
C SER A 31 -6.33 -6.99 -6.75
N GLY A 32 -6.59 -7.30 -5.50
CA GLY A 32 -6.52 -8.66 -5.01
C GLY A 32 -7.24 -8.86 -3.68
N ARG A 33 -7.37 -10.13 -3.32
CA ARG A 33 -7.83 -10.54 -2.00
C ARG A 33 -6.69 -10.42 -1.00
N PHE A 34 -6.90 -9.62 0.04
CA PHE A 34 -6.00 -9.50 1.17
C PHE A 34 -6.35 -10.52 2.26
N THR A 35 -5.36 -11.27 2.70
CA THR A 35 -5.44 -12.18 3.84
C THR A 35 -4.60 -11.62 4.97
N ALA A 36 -5.27 -11.16 6.02
CA ALA A 36 -4.62 -10.62 7.21
C ALA A 36 -3.79 -11.69 7.93
N GLY A 37 -2.52 -11.38 8.17
CA GLY A 37 -1.62 -12.16 9.01
C GLY A 37 -1.61 -11.66 10.46
N PRO A 38 -0.77 -12.26 11.32
CA PRO A 38 -0.69 -11.91 12.74
C PRO A 38 -0.23 -10.46 12.99
N GLY A 39 0.53 -9.86 12.06
CA GLY A 39 0.96 -8.46 12.16
C GLY A 39 -0.05 -7.43 11.68
N TYR A 40 -1.18 -7.84 11.08
CA TYR A 40 -2.13 -6.90 10.48
C TYR A 40 -2.77 -5.95 11.49
N GLU A 41 -3.16 -6.44 12.66
CA GLU A 41 -3.80 -5.62 13.70
C GLU A 41 -2.96 -4.38 14.06
N SER A 42 -1.63 -4.48 14.03
CA SER A 42 -0.73 -3.36 14.36
C SER A 42 -0.66 -2.26 13.31
N VAL A 43 -1.04 -2.55 12.06
CA VAL A 43 -0.98 -1.60 10.93
C VAL A 43 -2.34 -1.30 10.33
N ARG A 44 -3.38 -2.06 10.70
CA ARG A 44 -4.75 -1.90 10.25
C ARG A 44 -5.26 -0.47 10.44
N GLU A 45 -5.01 0.13 11.59
CA GLU A 45 -5.44 1.50 11.88
C GLU A 45 -4.74 2.53 10.98
N LEU A 46 -3.51 2.26 10.52
CA LEU A 46 -2.78 3.14 9.60
C LEU A 46 -3.45 3.17 8.23
N PHE A 47 -3.78 2.01 7.66
CA PHE A 47 -4.48 1.91 6.38
C PHE A 47 -5.89 2.52 6.45
N VAL A 48 -6.63 2.28 7.53
CA VAL A 48 -7.96 2.91 7.72
C VAL A 48 -7.85 4.43 7.77
N ARG A 49 -6.83 4.96 8.47
CA ARG A 49 -6.59 6.40 8.55
C ARG A 49 -6.17 7.00 7.21
N GLU A 50 -5.28 6.33 6.49
CA GLU A 50 -4.82 6.71 5.16
C GLU A 50 -6.01 6.82 4.19
N LEU A 51 -6.86 5.80 4.10
CA LEU A 51 -8.07 5.82 3.29
C LEU A 51 -9.03 6.96 3.67
N ALA A 52 -9.25 7.18 4.96
CA ALA A 52 -10.11 8.26 5.45
C ALA A 52 -9.58 9.66 5.11
N LEU A 53 -8.25 9.82 4.97
CA LEU A 53 -7.62 11.05 4.52
C LEU A 53 -7.67 11.20 3.00
N MET A 54 -7.57 10.09 2.25
CA MET A 54 -7.62 10.08 0.79
C MET A 54 -9.01 10.44 0.24
N GLU A 55 -10.08 9.94 0.85
CA GLU A 55 -11.46 10.13 0.39
C GLU A 55 -11.84 11.60 0.11
N PRO A 56 -11.61 12.57 1.02
CA PRO A 56 -11.90 13.99 0.76
C PRO A 56 -10.96 14.62 -0.29
N LEU A 57 -9.73 14.10 -0.46
CA LEU A 57 -8.75 14.62 -1.43
C LEU A 57 -9.12 14.30 -2.88
N MET A 58 -9.90 13.25 -3.12
CA MET A 58 -10.39 12.95 -4.47
C MET A 58 -11.39 13.99 -4.99
N THR A 59 -12.04 14.73 -4.09
CA THR A 59 -13.10 15.69 -4.44
C THR A 59 -12.64 17.14 -4.29
N GLN A 60 -11.65 17.40 -3.44
CA GLN A 60 -11.16 18.74 -3.13
C GLN A 60 -9.64 18.81 -3.26
N ASP A 61 -9.15 19.86 -3.91
CA ASP A 61 -7.73 20.18 -3.97
C ASP A 61 -7.32 20.86 -2.65
N ASP A 62 -7.05 20.04 -1.63
CA ASP A 62 -6.70 20.48 -0.28
C ASP A 62 -5.23 20.15 0.02
N GLU A 63 -4.34 21.13 -0.14
CA GLU A 63 -2.89 20.97 0.06
C GLU A 63 -2.56 20.48 1.49
N GLU A 64 -3.31 20.92 2.50
CA GLU A 64 -3.08 20.49 3.89
C GLU A 64 -3.45 19.01 4.09
N GLY A 65 -4.55 18.58 3.50
CA GLY A 65 -4.99 17.19 3.50
C GLY A 65 -4.02 16.30 2.73
N TRP A 66 -3.48 16.75 1.58
CA TRP A 66 -2.41 16.04 0.87
C TRP A 66 -1.21 15.80 1.77
N ARG A 67 -0.70 16.84 2.47
CA ARG A 67 0.42 16.68 3.42
C ARG A 67 0.12 15.71 4.55
N ARG A 68 -1.12 15.70 5.07
CA ARG A 68 -1.54 14.78 6.13
C ARG A 68 -1.62 13.34 5.63
N TRP A 69 -2.10 13.15 4.40
CA TRP A 69 -2.14 11.84 3.75
C TRP A 69 -0.73 11.33 3.47
N GLU A 70 0.15 12.17 2.91
CA GLU A 70 1.56 11.86 2.68
C GLU A 70 2.27 11.46 3.99
N ALA A 71 2.06 12.21 5.07
CA ALA A 71 2.65 11.86 6.38
C ALA A 71 2.11 10.54 6.94
N ALA A 72 0.83 10.22 6.72
CA ALA A 72 0.26 8.92 7.09
C ALA A 72 0.84 7.79 6.23
N TYR A 73 1.07 8.06 4.94
CA TYR A 73 1.63 7.10 4.00
C TYR A 73 3.12 6.82 4.28
N ASP A 74 3.92 7.84 4.58
CA ASP A 74 5.32 7.68 5.02
C ASP A 74 5.41 6.82 6.29
N GLU A 75 4.44 6.93 7.21
CA GLU A 75 4.38 6.04 8.37
C GLU A 75 4.08 4.59 7.98
N ILE A 76 3.20 4.36 6.99
CA ILE A 76 2.92 3.03 6.46
C ILE A 76 4.18 2.43 5.84
N GLU A 77 4.86 3.14 4.94
CA GLU A 77 6.09 2.67 4.28
C GLU A 77 7.23 2.37 5.25
N ARG A 78 7.30 3.08 6.38
CA ARG A 78 8.26 2.77 7.45
C ARG A 78 7.90 1.51 8.24
N ARG A 79 6.61 1.18 8.32
CA ARG A 79 6.09 0.07 9.13
C ARG A 79 5.97 -1.21 8.35
N VAL A 80 5.67 -1.12 7.05
CA VAL A 80 5.46 -2.27 6.17
C VAL A 80 6.29 -2.15 4.90
N THR A 81 6.63 -3.31 4.34
CA THR A 81 7.29 -3.43 3.06
C THR A 81 6.50 -4.41 2.22
N LEU A 82 6.27 -4.05 0.96
CA LEU A 82 5.65 -4.91 -0.02
C LEU A 82 6.71 -5.79 -0.69
N VAL A 83 6.48 -7.10 -0.69
CA VAL A 83 7.40 -8.11 -1.22
C VAL A 83 6.71 -8.87 -2.33
N ALA A 84 7.14 -8.61 -3.55
CA ALA A 84 6.76 -9.37 -4.72
C ALA A 84 7.42 -10.77 -4.71
N PRO A 85 6.93 -11.73 -5.52
CA PRO A 85 7.59 -13.02 -5.69
C PRO A 85 9.05 -12.92 -6.14
N GLY A 86 9.42 -11.83 -6.81
CA GLY A 86 10.78 -11.51 -7.23
C GLY A 86 11.65 -10.80 -6.19
N GLY A 87 11.07 -10.28 -5.10
CA GLY A 87 11.78 -9.52 -4.07
C GLY A 87 11.00 -8.32 -3.53
N PRO A 88 11.56 -7.60 -2.53
CA PRO A 88 10.98 -6.36 -2.02
C PRO A 88 10.97 -5.29 -3.10
N VAL A 89 9.86 -4.56 -3.22
CA VAL A 89 9.77 -3.39 -4.12
C VAL A 89 10.31 -2.16 -3.39
N PRO A 90 11.01 -1.25 -4.10
CA PRO A 90 11.61 -0.08 -3.48
C PRO A 90 10.57 0.93 -3.02
N GLU A 91 9.47 1.04 -3.76
CA GLU A 91 8.40 1.98 -3.47
C GLU A 91 7.06 1.41 -3.93
N PHE A 92 6.03 1.62 -3.11
CA PHE A 92 4.70 1.12 -3.39
C PHE A 92 3.64 2.04 -2.82
N LEU A 93 2.45 1.98 -3.40
CA LEU A 93 1.21 2.57 -2.91
C LEU A 93 0.24 1.43 -2.66
N LEU A 94 0.02 1.10 -1.38
CA LEU A 94 -0.83 0.00 -0.95
C LEU A 94 -2.00 0.54 -0.13
N HIS A 95 -3.20 0.16 -0.55
CA HIS A 95 -4.43 0.43 0.16
C HIS A 95 -5.10 -0.89 0.53
N ILE A 96 -5.63 -0.97 1.75
CA ILE A 96 -6.30 -2.16 2.26
C ILE A 96 -7.63 -1.75 2.86
N GLU A 97 -8.70 -2.32 2.33
CA GLU A 97 -10.06 -2.18 2.85
C GLU A 97 -10.65 -3.57 3.14
N GLY A 98 -10.71 -3.93 4.41
CA GLY A 98 -11.25 -5.23 4.83
C GLY A 98 -10.43 -6.40 4.28
N ASP A 99 -11.04 -7.22 3.41
CA ASP A 99 -10.42 -8.35 2.72
C ASP A 99 -9.97 -8.04 1.28
N ARG A 100 -10.01 -6.77 0.88
CA ARG A 100 -9.50 -6.32 -0.42
C ARG A 100 -8.27 -5.44 -0.25
N ALA A 101 -7.33 -5.60 -1.17
CA ALA A 101 -6.21 -4.70 -1.33
C ALA A 101 -6.08 -4.28 -2.78
N TRP A 102 -5.71 -3.03 -2.98
CA TRP A 102 -5.27 -2.52 -4.27
C TRP A 102 -3.97 -1.79 -4.07
N PHE A 103 -3.04 -2.03 -4.97
CA PHE A 103 -1.74 -1.43 -4.88
C PHE A 103 -1.14 -1.16 -6.24
N ARG A 104 -0.22 -0.20 -6.26
CA ARG A 104 0.70 0.04 -7.36
C ARG A 104 2.11 0.05 -6.80
N TRP A 105 3.09 -0.29 -7.61
CA TRP A 105 4.50 -0.19 -7.23
C TRP A 105 5.25 0.49 -8.37
N ASN A 106 6.40 1.04 -8.03
CA ASN A 106 7.32 1.56 -9.02
C ASN A 106 8.69 0.90 -8.83
N ASP A 107 9.36 0.60 -9.95
CA ASP A 107 10.72 0.03 -9.92
C ASP A 107 11.78 1.12 -9.64
N GLU A 108 11.43 2.36 -9.97
CA GLU A 108 12.16 3.58 -9.60
C GLU A 108 11.37 4.33 -8.50
N PRO A 109 12.03 4.99 -7.53
CA PRO A 109 11.31 5.85 -6.60
C PRO A 109 10.57 6.97 -7.36
N PHE A 110 9.38 7.36 -6.91
CA PHE A 110 8.60 8.45 -7.47
C PHE A 110 9.48 9.70 -7.43
N GLU A 111 9.62 10.36 -8.59
CA GLU A 111 10.32 11.64 -8.67
C GLU A 111 9.54 12.67 -7.80
N GLY A 112 9.98 12.79 -6.53
CA GLY A 112 9.29 13.55 -5.49
C GLY A 112 9.78 13.24 -4.07
N GLY A 113 10.34 12.05 -3.83
CA GLY A 113 10.86 11.61 -2.52
C GLY A 113 12.30 12.02 -2.21
N ALA A 114 12.79 13.15 -2.69
CA ALA A 114 14.07 13.73 -2.25
C ALA A 114 14.11 15.22 -2.61
N GLY A 115 13.66 16.07 -1.70
CA GLY A 115 13.59 17.51 -1.93
C GLY A 115 13.59 18.37 -0.67
N ALA A 116 14.68 18.27 0.11
CA ALA A 116 15.18 19.22 1.13
C ALA A 116 14.40 19.40 2.45
#